data_AF-A0A8J7DKE5-F1
#
_entry.id   AF-A0A8J7DKE5-F1
#
_cell.length_a   1.000
_cell.length_b   1.000
_cell.length_c   1.000
_cell.angle_alpha   90.00
_cell.angle_beta   90.00
_cell.angle_gamma   90.00
#
_symmetry.space_group_name_H-M   'P 1'
#
loop_
_entity.id
_entity.type
_entity.pdbx_description
1 polymer ?
#
loop_
_entity_poly.entity_id
_entity_poly.type
_entity_poly.pdbx_seq_one_letter_code
_entity_poly.pdbx_strand_id
1 'polypeptide(L)'
;MDILDLFYKGGPAMWPLLVLSILSLSVIFERLWFWLRILTQEKEIVDRVLDAARDDWEVAAEIARRATHQPVGRFLYAPLSLPKSNAETFRLALESSAEDELAGMRRGEKLLEAVIALAPLLGLLGTVLGLIQSLRSIRIGDLGTESTAGVTTGIGESLISTATGLIVAIISLVFYRLFQSFVVNQVKVFRKAGNEMELLYRQSPPDLSNSKSTIAREPSRENLIPPPPPTRKPGKNKFSDPPEPPNVPE
;
A
#
# COMPACT_ATOMS: atom_id res chain seq x y z
N MET A 1 31.34 -1.51 28.22
CA MET A 1 31.72 -0.89 26.94
C MET A 1 30.53 -0.05 26.52
N ASP A 2 30.72 1.25 26.40
CA ASP A 2 29.67 2.12 25.90
C ASP A 2 29.36 1.80 24.44
N ILE A 3 28.11 2.00 24.01
CA ILE A 3 27.71 1.85 22.59
C ILE A 3 28.56 2.77 21.70
N LEU A 4 28.98 3.92 22.24
CA LEU A 4 29.89 4.86 21.61
C LEU A 4 31.28 4.24 21.39
N ASP A 5 31.84 3.52 22.37
CA ASP A 5 33.12 2.82 22.21
C ASP A 5 33.06 1.76 21.11
N LEU A 6 31.93 1.03 21.01
CA LEU A 6 31.71 0.03 19.97
C LEU A 6 31.69 0.69 18.57
N PHE A 7 31.11 1.89 18.50
CA PHE A 7 30.97 2.65 17.26
C PHE A 7 32.32 3.22 16.79
N TYR A 8 33.13 3.73 17.71
CA TYR A 8 34.48 4.22 17.40
C TYR A 8 35.40 3.08 16.94
N LYS A 9 35.26 1.89 17.53
CA LYS A 9 36.07 0.71 17.19
C LYS A 9 35.71 0.07 15.84
N GLY A 10 34.42 0.03 15.49
CA GLY A 10 33.97 -0.58 14.23
C GLY A 10 34.29 0.23 12.96
N GLY A 11 34.84 1.44 13.10
CA GLY A 11 35.30 2.27 11.99
C GLY A 11 34.18 2.86 11.11
N PRO A 12 34.52 3.41 9.93
CA PRO A 12 33.58 4.17 9.09
C PRO A 12 32.41 3.33 8.55
N ALA A 13 32.56 2.00 8.46
CA ALA A 13 31.49 1.09 8.03
C ALA A 13 30.32 1.01 9.03
N MET A 14 30.49 1.46 10.28
CA MET A 14 29.42 1.47 11.29
C MET A 14 28.31 2.47 10.97
N TRP A 15 28.63 3.61 10.33
CA TRP A 15 27.64 4.62 9.94
C TRP A 15 26.57 4.09 8.97
N PRO A 16 26.92 3.50 7.82
CA PRO A 16 25.91 2.95 6.93
C PRO A 16 25.20 1.73 7.54
N LEU A 17 25.88 0.92 8.36
CA LEU A 17 25.24 -0.18 9.11
C LEU A 17 24.17 0.32 10.08
N LEU A 18 24.44 1.41 10.80
CA LEU A 18 23.48 2.03 11.70
C LEU A 18 22.23 2.49 10.95
N VAL A 19 22.41 3.14 9.79
CA VAL A 19 21.30 3.58 8.94
C VAL A 19 20.46 2.38 8.50
N LEU A 20 21.09 1.30 8.00
CA LEU A 20 20.36 0.09 7.61
C LEU A 20 19.62 -0.54 8.79
N SER A 21 20.21 -0.55 9.99
CA SER A 21 19.57 -1.07 11.20
C SER A 21 18.36 -0.26 11.63
N ILE A 22 18.43 1.08 11.55
CA ILE A 22 17.30 1.94 11.88
C ILE A 22 16.17 1.75 10.86
N LEU A 23 16.52 1.71 9.56
CA LEU A 23 15.55 1.49 8.49
C LEU A 23 14.86 0.13 8.62
N SER A 24 15.62 -0.95 8.88
CA SER A 24 15.04 -2.28 9.03
C SER A 24 14.13 -2.37 10.25
N LEU A 25 14.56 -1.87 11.42
CA LEU A 25 13.75 -1.85 12.62
C LEU A 25 12.46 -1.04 12.44
N SER A 26 12.55 0.12 11.79
CA SER A 26 11.38 0.97 11.53
C SER A 26 10.33 0.25 10.68
N VAL A 27 10.76 -0.45 9.62
CA VAL A 27 9.85 -1.29 8.80
C VAL A 27 9.33 -2.48 9.59
N ILE A 28 10.18 -3.15 10.40
CA ILE A 28 9.76 -4.29 11.21
C ILE A 28 8.64 -3.88 12.18
N PHE A 29 8.76 -2.76 12.88
CA PHE A 29 7.74 -2.29 13.81
C PHE A 29 6.44 -1.88 13.11
N GLU A 30 6.53 -1.14 12.00
CA GLU A 30 5.36 -0.76 11.19
C GLU A 30 4.60 -2.00 10.70
N ARG A 31 5.34 -2.98 10.14
CA ARG A 31 4.77 -4.23 9.63
C ARG A 31 4.21 -5.10 10.72
N LEU A 32 4.88 -5.21 11.86
CA LEU A 32 4.41 -6.01 12.98
C LEU A 32 3.06 -5.50 13.49
N TRP A 33 2.95 -4.18 13.67
CA TRP A 33 1.68 -3.54 14.07
C TRP A 33 0.55 -3.78 13.05
N PHE A 34 0.87 -3.63 11.77
CA PHE A 34 -0.08 -3.91 10.67
C PHE A 34 -0.59 -5.36 10.72
N TRP A 35 0.31 -6.34 10.85
CA TRP A 35 -0.06 -7.76 10.88
C TRP A 35 -0.87 -8.14 12.12
N LEU A 36 -0.50 -7.64 13.30
CA LEU A 36 -1.26 -7.89 14.54
C LEU A 36 -2.71 -7.41 14.43
N ARG A 37 -2.94 -6.25 13.78
CA ARG A 37 -4.29 -5.70 13.60
C ARG A 37 -5.14 -6.48 12.59
N ILE A 38 -4.52 -7.01 11.54
CA ILE A 38 -5.23 -7.79 10.51
C ILE A 38 -5.63 -9.15 11.04
N LEU A 39 -4.66 -9.89 11.60
CA LEU A 39 -4.86 -11.28 12.03
C LEU A 39 -5.91 -11.42 13.15
N THR A 40 -6.23 -10.33 13.86
CA THR A 40 -7.21 -10.33 14.97
C THR A 40 -8.65 -10.07 14.52
N GLN A 41 -8.87 -9.34 13.43
CA GLN A 41 -10.22 -8.88 13.03
C GLN A 41 -10.71 -9.49 11.72
N GLU A 42 -9.79 -10.02 10.89
CA GLU A 42 -10.10 -10.52 9.55
C GLU A 42 -11.23 -11.55 9.54
N LYS A 43 -11.16 -12.57 10.41
CA LYS A 43 -12.14 -13.65 10.46
C LYS A 43 -13.55 -13.14 10.75
N GLU A 44 -13.68 -12.25 11.73
CA GLU A 44 -14.96 -11.66 12.12
C GLU A 44 -15.57 -10.82 10.99
N ILE A 45 -14.75 -10.08 10.25
CA ILE A 45 -15.20 -9.29 9.10
C ILE A 45 -15.69 -10.20 7.98
N VAL A 46 -14.93 -11.23 7.64
CA VAL A 46 -15.30 -12.19 6.59
C VAL A 46 -16.62 -12.88 6.93
N ASP A 47 -16.72 -13.45 8.13
CA ASP A 47 -17.92 -14.18 8.56
C ASP A 47 -19.15 -13.26 8.53
N ARG A 48 -19.05 -12.02 9.04
CA ARG A 48 -20.17 -11.05 9.03
C ARG A 48 -20.63 -10.64 7.64
N VAL A 49 -19.70 -10.42 6.71
CA VAL A 49 -20.04 -10.03 5.35
C VAL A 49 -20.66 -11.20 4.60
N LEU A 50 -20.11 -12.41 4.74
CA LEU A 50 -20.63 -13.60 4.08
C LEU A 50 -22.00 -14.02 4.63
N ASP A 51 -22.20 -13.94 5.95
CA ASP A 51 -23.51 -14.21 6.55
C ASP A 51 -24.56 -13.20 6.07
N ALA A 52 -24.22 -11.90 6.04
CA ALA A 52 -25.14 -10.89 5.50
C ALA A 52 -25.43 -11.10 4.01
N ALA A 53 -24.44 -11.53 3.21
CA ALA A 53 -24.61 -11.77 1.78
C ALA A 53 -25.55 -12.93 1.45
N ARG A 54 -25.83 -13.83 2.41
CA ARG A 54 -26.82 -14.91 2.24
C ARG A 54 -28.25 -14.40 2.27
N ASP A 55 -28.50 -13.32 3.01
CA ASP A 55 -29.84 -12.77 3.22
C ASP A 55 -30.07 -11.49 2.42
N ASP A 56 -29.13 -10.53 2.48
CA ASP A 56 -29.25 -9.21 1.89
C ASP A 56 -27.89 -8.61 1.46
N TRP A 57 -27.73 -8.45 0.14
CA TRP A 57 -26.53 -7.88 -0.48
C TRP A 57 -26.28 -6.41 -0.12
N GLU A 58 -27.32 -5.61 0.12
CA GLU A 58 -27.15 -4.20 0.54
C GLU A 58 -26.56 -4.12 1.94
N VAL A 59 -27.02 -5.00 2.85
CA VAL A 59 -26.47 -5.10 4.21
C VAL A 59 -25.02 -5.59 4.16
N ALA A 60 -24.72 -6.59 3.33
CA ALA A 60 -23.35 -7.09 3.13
C ALA A 60 -22.41 -5.98 2.63
N ALA A 61 -22.87 -5.16 1.68
CA ALA A 61 -22.12 -4.03 1.15
C ALA A 61 -21.82 -2.98 2.21
N GLU A 62 -22.79 -2.62 3.06
CA GLU A 62 -22.61 -1.64 4.12
C GLU A 62 -21.66 -2.14 5.22
N ILE A 63 -21.73 -3.43 5.59
CA ILE A 63 -20.78 -4.04 6.53
C ILE A 63 -19.37 -4.02 5.94
N ALA A 64 -19.20 -4.45 4.70
CA ALA A 64 -17.90 -4.44 4.02
C ALA A 64 -17.33 -3.01 3.90
N ARG A 65 -18.20 -2.02 3.60
CA ARG A 65 -17.84 -0.60 3.53
C ARG A 65 -17.26 -0.07 4.83
N ARG A 66 -17.87 -0.41 5.98
CA ARG A 66 -17.38 -0.01 7.31
C ARG A 66 -16.05 -0.67 7.67
N ALA A 67 -15.78 -1.84 7.08
CA ALA A 67 -14.54 -2.58 7.27
C ALA A 67 -13.40 -2.18 6.31
N THR A 68 -13.57 -1.19 5.44
CA THR A 68 -12.55 -0.74 4.44
C THR A 68 -11.24 -0.20 5.04
N HIS A 69 -11.20 0.05 6.35
CA HIS A 69 -9.95 0.32 7.05
C HIS A 69 -9.02 -0.91 7.12
N GLN A 70 -9.56 -2.11 6.89
CA GLN A 70 -8.83 -3.38 6.76
C GLN A 70 -8.73 -3.81 5.29
N PRO A 71 -7.63 -4.50 4.89
CA PRO A 71 -7.49 -5.04 3.54
C PRO A 71 -8.64 -5.97 3.14
N VAL A 72 -9.05 -6.88 4.03
CA VAL A 72 -10.14 -7.81 3.75
C VAL A 72 -11.48 -7.11 3.52
N GLY A 73 -11.74 -5.99 4.22
CA GLY A 73 -12.95 -5.21 4.02
C GLY A 73 -12.95 -4.50 2.66
N ARG A 74 -11.81 -3.97 2.21
CA ARG A 74 -11.67 -3.40 0.85
C ARG A 74 -11.85 -4.47 -0.22
N PHE A 75 -11.25 -5.63 -0.03
CA PHE A 75 -11.40 -6.80 -0.89
C PHE A 75 -12.86 -7.22 -1.07
N LEU A 76 -13.60 -7.35 0.03
CA LEU A 76 -15.01 -7.77 -0.01
C LEU A 76 -15.93 -6.64 -0.50
N TYR A 77 -15.60 -5.38 -0.24
CA TYR A 77 -16.41 -4.24 -0.68
C TYR A 77 -16.26 -3.94 -2.17
N ALA A 78 -15.09 -4.18 -2.77
CA ALA A 78 -14.81 -3.88 -4.18
C ALA A 78 -15.90 -4.41 -5.15
N PRO A 79 -16.25 -5.72 -5.16
CA PRO A 79 -17.29 -6.23 -6.06
C PRO A 79 -18.70 -5.74 -5.70
N LEU A 80 -18.96 -5.46 -4.42
CA LEU A 80 -20.26 -4.98 -3.91
C LEU A 80 -20.52 -3.50 -4.23
N SER A 81 -19.45 -2.72 -4.45
CA SER A 81 -19.55 -1.31 -4.83
C SER A 81 -19.93 -1.10 -6.30
N LEU A 82 -19.91 -2.16 -7.11
CA LEU A 82 -20.19 -2.08 -8.53
C LEU A 82 -21.71 -2.08 -8.79
N PRO A 83 -22.23 -1.08 -9.53
CA PRO A 83 -23.64 -1.06 -9.89
C PRO A 83 -23.93 -2.14 -10.95
N LYS A 84 -24.85 -3.07 -10.63
CA LYS A 84 -25.39 -4.09 -11.56
C LYS A 84 -24.30 -4.86 -12.33
N SER A 85 -23.42 -5.55 -11.60
CA SER A 85 -22.40 -6.42 -12.19
C SER A 85 -22.98 -7.79 -12.58
N ASN A 86 -22.51 -8.39 -13.67
CA ASN A 86 -22.75 -9.82 -13.93
C ASN A 86 -21.74 -10.66 -13.12
N ALA A 87 -21.92 -11.98 -13.06
CA ALA A 87 -21.06 -12.86 -12.27
C ALA A 87 -19.56 -12.78 -12.69
N GLU A 88 -19.27 -12.59 -13.98
CA GLU A 88 -17.89 -12.43 -14.44
C GLU A 88 -17.27 -11.09 -14.01
N THR A 89 -18.01 -9.99 -14.09
CA THR A 89 -17.55 -8.69 -13.58
C THR A 89 -17.35 -8.73 -12.06
N PHE A 90 -18.21 -9.44 -11.34
CA PHE A 90 -18.08 -9.65 -9.91
C PHE A 90 -16.80 -10.43 -9.57
N ARG A 91 -16.56 -11.56 -10.26
CA ARG A 91 -15.33 -12.35 -10.10
C ARG A 91 -14.07 -11.54 -10.44
N LEU A 92 -14.10 -10.79 -11.55
CA LEU A 92 -12.97 -9.96 -11.96
C LEU A 92 -12.66 -8.88 -10.92
N ALA A 93 -13.68 -8.28 -10.30
CA ALA A 93 -13.49 -7.30 -9.23
C ALA A 93 -12.89 -7.92 -7.96
N LEU A 94 -13.31 -9.13 -7.60
CA LEU A 94 -12.69 -9.90 -6.51
C LEU A 94 -11.22 -10.19 -6.80
N GLU A 95 -10.92 -10.72 -8.00
CA GLU A 95 -9.54 -11.06 -8.40
C GLU A 95 -8.64 -9.82 -8.41
N SER A 96 -9.08 -8.74 -9.06
CA SER A 96 -8.33 -7.47 -9.10
C SER A 96 -8.09 -6.91 -7.71
N SER A 97 -9.12 -6.87 -6.85
CA SER A 97 -8.96 -6.33 -5.50
C SER A 97 -8.08 -7.23 -4.62
N ALA A 98 -8.13 -8.55 -4.80
CA ALA A 98 -7.22 -9.45 -4.12
C ALA A 98 -5.77 -9.19 -4.49
N GLU A 99 -5.47 -9.02 -5.78
CA GLU A 99 -4.12 -8.71 -6.25
C GLU A 99 -3.60 -7.39 -5.66
N ASP A 100 -4.40 -6.34 -5.68
CA ASP A 100 -4.03 -5.02 -5.16
C ASP A 100 -3.75 -5.06 -3.65
N GLU A 101 -4.63 -5.67 -2.86
CA GLU A 101 -4.47 -5.76 -1.41
C GLU A 101 -3.30 -6.66 -1.01
N LEU A 102 -3.11 -7.80 -1.69
CA LEU A 102 -1.97 -8.69 -1.45
C LEU A 102 -0.64 -8.03 -1.83
N ALA A 103 -0.62 -7.25 -2.90
CA ALA A 103 0.55 -6.44 -3.27
C ALA A 103 0.85 -5.39 -2.19
N GLY A 104 -0.18 -4.73 -1.65
CA GLY A 104 -0.06 -3.77 -0.55
C GLY A 104 0.50 -4.39 0.75
N MET A 105 0.16 -5.64 1.04
CA MET A 105 0.67 -6.38 2.22
C MET A 105 2.19 -6.63 2.15
N ARG A 106 2.76 -6.73 0.94
CA ARG A 106 4.21 -6.92 0.69
C ARG A 106 5.04 -5.63 0.81
N ARG A 107 4.43 -4.50 1.14
CA ARG A 107 5.18 -3.24 1.32
C ARG A 107 6.25 -3.41 2.42
N GLY A 108 7.42 -2.81 2.20
CA GLY A 108 8.58 -2.96 3.08
C GLY A 108 9.44 -4.22 2.85
N GLU A 109 8.91 -5.24 2.16
CA GLU A 109 9.62 -6.51 1.90
C GLU A 109 10.94 -6.29 1.15
N LYS A 110 10.93 -5.46 0.10
CA LYS A 110 12.13 -5.11 -0.69
C LYS A 110 13.21 -4.41 0.14
N LEU A 111 12.81 -3.61 1.14
CA LEU A 111 13.78 -2.94 2.01
C LEU A 111 14.45 -3.95 2.93
N LEU A 112 13.68 -4.85 3.55
CA LEU A 112 14.25 -5.91 4.38
C LEU A 112 15.17 -6.81 3.56
N GLU A 113 14.77 -7.19 2.34
CA GLU A 113 15.59 -7.98 1.42
C GLU A 113 16.92 -7.28 1.11
N ALA A 114 16.89 -5.97 0.82
CA ALA A 114 18.10 -5.19 0.61
C ALA A 114 18.99 -5.14 1.87
N VAL A 115 18.41 -4.96 3.07
CA VAL A 115 19.19 -4.95 4.33
C VAL A 115 19.83 -6.32 4.59
N ILE A 116 19.11 -7.41 4.35
CA ILE A 116 19.62 -8.78 4.51
C ILE A 116 20.85 -9.02 3.62
N ALA A 117 20.82 -8.50 2.38
CA ALA A 117 21.94 -8.62 1.46
C ALA A 117 23.09 -7.65 1.76
N LEU A 118 22.80 -6.38 2.08
CA LEU A 118 23.81 -5.33 2.19
C LEU A 118 24.50 -5.27 3.55
N ALA A 119 23.81 -5.57 4.65
CA ALA A 119 24.39 -5.46 5.99
C ALA A 119 25.61 -6.39 6.21
N PRO A 120 25.60 -7.67 5.79
CA PRO A 120 26.79 -8.53 5.90
C PRO A 120 27.96 -8.04 5.05
N LEU A 121 27.68 -7.52 3.85
CA LEU A 121 28.69 -6.99 2.93
C LEU A 121 29.35 -5.73 3.50
N LEU A 122 28.57 -4.84 4.13
CA LEU A 122 29.11 -3.67 4.84
C LEU A 122 29.93 -4.07 6.06
N GLY A 123 29.51 -5.10 6.80
CA GLY A 123 30.27 -5.66 7.90
C GLY A 123 31.65 -6.15 7.44
N LEU A 124 31.67 -6.96 6.38
CA LEU A 124 32.89 -7.46 5.74
C LEU A 124 33.77 -6.31 5.22
N LEU A 125 33.18 -5.30 4.58
CA LEU A 125 33.91 -4.10 4.15
C LEU A 125 34.60 -3.43 5.34
N GLY A 126 33.91 -3.31 6.48
CA GLY A 126 34.50 -2.79 7.71
C GLY A 126 35.73 -3.58 8.16
N THR A 127 35.69 -4.91 8.06
CA THR A 127 36.88 -5.73 8.38
C THR A 127 38.05 -5.46 7.44
N VAL A 128 37.78 -5.32 6.14
CA VAL A 128 38.84 -5.04 5.14
C VAL A 128 39.47 -3.67 5.41
N LEU A 129 38.65 -2.65 5.67
CA LEU A 129 39.14 -1.29 5.97
C LEU A 129 39.98 -1.26 7.25
N GLY A 130 39.52 -1.94 8.31
CA GLY A 130 40.24 -1.97 9.58
C GLY A 130 41.54 -2.78 9.51
N LEU A 131 41.58 -3.85 8.70
CA LEU A 131 42.83 -4.57 8.40
C LEU A 131 43.83 -3.67 7.64
N ILE A 132 43.38 -2.93 6.62
CA ILE A 132 44.23 -1.99 5.87
C ILE A 132 44.81 -0.92 6.82
N GLN A 133 44.00 -0.38 7.73
CA GLN A 133 44.43 0.60 8.71
C GLN A 133 45.46 0.04 9.69
N SER A 134 45.23 -1.19 10.17
CA SER A 134 46.15 -1.90 11.09
C SER A 134 47.50 -2.20 10.43
N LEU A 135 47.51 -2.61 9.16
CA LEU A 135 48.75 -2.85 8.42
C LEU A 135 49.50 -1.54 8.13
N ARG A 136 48.79 -0.43 7.89
CA ARG A 136 49.41 0.90 7.69
C ARG A 136 50.11 1.42 8.95
N SER A 137 49.65 1.03 10.15
CA SER A 137 50.32 1.40 11.41
C SER A 137 51.67 0.71 11.62
N ILE A 138 51.97 -0.36 10.88
CA ILE A 138 53.28 -1.02 10.89
C ILE A 138 54.25 -0.16 10.09
N ARG A 139 55.00 0.72 10.78
CA ARG A 139 56.11 1.44 10.16
C ARG A 139 57.29 0.50 9.97
N ILE A 140 57.84 0.48 8.76
CA ILE A 140 59.07 -0.24 8.38
C ILE A 140 60.23 0.35 9.20
N GLY A 141 60.47 -0.18 10.40
CA GLY A 141 61.53 0.31 11.30
C GLY A 141 61.24 0.13 12.78
N ASP A 142 59.97 -0.05 13.18
CA ASP A 142 59.58 -0.21 14.59
C ASP A 142 58.97 -1.59 14.82
N LEU A 143 59.82 -2.62 14.87
CA LEU A 143 59.45 -4.00 15.18
C LEU A 143 59.48 -4.27 16.69
N GLY A 144 59.16 -3.26 17.51
CA GLY A 144 59.00 -3.40 18.96
C GLY A 144 57.72 -4.15 19.34
N THR A 145 57.65 -4.64 20.58
CA THR A 145 56.46 -5.31 21.14
C THR A 145 55.20 -4.43 21.13
N GLU A 146 55.34 -3.10 21.22
CA GLU A 146 54.21 -2.16 21.18
C GLU A 146 53.53 -2.06 19.81
N SER A 147 54.29 -2.09 18.71
CA SER A 147 53.71 -2.05 17.35
C SER A 147 52.93 -3.32 17.04
N THR A 148 53.34 -4.46 17.60
CA THR A 148 52.64 -5.74 17.46
C THR A 148 51.30 -5.73 18.21
N ALA A 149 51.28 -5.18 19.43
CA ALA A 149 50.06 -5.08 20.25
C ALA A 149 48.99 -4.15 19.63
N GLY A 150 49.41 -3.04 19.01
CA GLY A 150 48.50 -2.11 18.31
C GLY A 150 47.80 -2.76 17.11
N VAL A 151 48.52 -3.56 16.33
CA VAL A 151 47.98 -4.29 15.16
C VAL A 151 46.95 -5.34 15.59
N THR A 152 47.25 -6.13 16.62
CA THR A 152 46.30 -7.14 17.13
C THR A 152 45.01 -6.49 17.62
N THR A 153 45.11 -5.33 18.27
CA THR A 153 43.94 -4.56 18.73
C THR A 153 43.11 -4.06 17.55
N GLY A 154 43.73 -3.46 16.53
CA GLY A 154 43.03 -2.96 15.34
C GLY A 154 42.32 -4.06 14.54
N ILE A 155 42.91 -5.25 14.43
CA ILE A 155 42.27 -6.42 13.80
C ILE A 155 41.04 -6.86 14.61
N GLY A 156 41.14 -6.91 15.94
CA GLY A 156 40.03 -7.27 16.81
C GLY A 156 38.86 -6.29 16.72
N GLU A 157 39.15 -4.99 16.67
CA GLU A 157 38.15 -3.93 16.51
C GLU A 157 37.42 -4.02 15.16
N SER A 158 38.14 -4.39 14.11
CA SER A 158 37.60 -4.60 12.76
C SER A 158 36.53 -5.70 12.71
N LEU A 159 36.65 -6.76 13.52
CA LEU A 159 35.68 -7.87 13.54
C LEU A 159 34.31 -7.45 14.11
N ILE A 160 34.26 -6.35 14.86
CA ILE A 160 33.02 -5.83 15.45
C ILE A 160 32.04 -5.39 14.35
N SER A 161 32.53 -4.79 13.26
CA SER A 161 31.66 -4.38 12.14
C SER A 161 31.00 -5.58 11.47
N THR A 162 31.74 -6.68 11.30
CA THR A 162 31.20 -7.93 10.72
C THR A 162 30.16 -8.57 11.64
N ALA A 163 30.46 -8.70 12.93
CA ALA A 163 29.50 -9.22 13.89
C ALA A 163 28.20 -8.39 13.89
N THR A 164 28.32 -7.06 13.87
CA THR A 164 27.18 -6.14 13.82
C THR A 164 26.36 -6.30 12.54
N GLY A 165 27.03 -6.33 11.37
CA GLY A 165 26.36 -6.51 10.07
C GLY A 165 25.60 -7.84 9.98
N LEU A 166 26.17 -8.91 10.53
CA LEU A 166 25.51 -10.22 10.62
C LEU A 166 24.29 -10.18 11.53
N ILE A 167 24.40 -9.57 12.72
CA ILE A 167 23.26 -9.46 13.66
C ILE A 167 22.08 -8.72 13.00
N VAL A 168 22.34 -7.58 12.36
CA VAL A 168 21.31 -6.79 11.66
C VAL A 168 20.66 -7.62 10.55
N ALA A 169 21.45 -8.35 9.75
CA ALA A 169 20.95 -9.19 8.68
C ALA A 169 20.10 -10.37 9.18
N ILE A 170 20.55 -11.05 10.24
CA ILE A 170 19.84 -12.19 10.84
C ILE A 170 18.48 -11.75 11.39
N ILE A 171 18.44 -10.67 12.16
CA ILE A 171 17.17 -10.14 12.70
C ILE A 171 16.24 -9.77 11.54
N SER A 172 16.74 -9.06 10.53
CA SER A 172 15.95 -8.66 9.36
C SER A 172 15.42 -9.88 8.60
N LEU A 173 16.20 -10.95 8.46
CA LEU A 173 15.82 -12.19 7.79
C LEU A 173 14.70 -12.93 8.52
N VAL A 174 14.77 -13.01 9.86
CA VAL A 174 13.72 -13.66 10.66
C VAL A 174 12.37 -12.99 10.42
N PHE A 175 12.32 -11.66 10.52
CA PHE A 175 11.08 -10.91 10.29
C PHE A 175 10.62 -10.93 8.83
N TYR A 176 11.55 -10.88 7.88
CA TYR A 176 11.24 -11.04 6.46
C TYR A 176 10.50 -12.37 6.20
N ARG A 177 11.04 -13.48 6.72
CA ARG A 177 10.40 -14.81 6.58
C ARG A 177 9.07 -14.90 7.29
N LEU A 178 8.94 -14.27 8.47
CA LEU A 178 7.69 -14.20 9.20
C LEU A 178 6.60 -13.48 8.38
N PHE A 179 6.91 -12.30 7.84
CA PHE A 179 5.96 -11.53 7.03
C PHE A 179 5.58 -12.26 5.73
N GLN A 180 6.53 -12.93 5.08
CA GLN A 180 6.23 -13.78 3.92
C GLN A 180 5.21 -14.88 4.27
N SER A 181 5.38 -15.53 5.43
CA SER A 181 4.43 -16.55 5.90
C SER A 181 3.03 -15.97 6.10
N PHE A 182 2.93 -14.77 6.67
CA PHE A 182 1.64 -14.09 6.84
C PHE A 182 0.97 -13.75 5.51
N VAL A 183 1.72 -13.23 4.52
CA VAL A 183 1.19 -12.97 3.16
C VAL A 183 0.63 -14.26 2.54
N VAL A 184 1.36 -15.38 2.64
CA VAL A 184 0.89 -16.66 2.11
C VAL A 184 -0.41 -17.12 2.79
N ASN A 185 -0.56 -16.89 4.10
CA ASN A 185 -1.82 -17.17 4.78
C ASN A 185 -2.96 -16.27 4.31
N GLN A 186 -2.71 -14.98 4.08
CA GLN A 186 -3.73 -14.06 3.54
C GLN A 186 -4.21 -14.47 2.15
N VAL A 187 -3.31 -14.96 1.28
CA VAL A 187 -3.71 -15.52 -0.03
C VAL A 187 -4.75 -16.63 0.14
N LYS A 188 -4.61 -17.48 1.16
CA LYS A 188 -5.58 -18.55 1.43
C LYS A 188 -6.92 -18.00 1.91
N VAL A 189 -6.91 -17.00 2.78
CA VAL A 189 -8.14 -16.38 3.30
C VAL A 189 -8.89 -15.68 2.18
N PHE A 190 -8.21 -14.86 1.37
CA PHE A 190 -8.81 -14.15 0.24
C PHE A 190 -9.39 -15.12 -0.78
N ARG A 191 -8.68 -16.20 -1.12
CA ARG A 191 -9.21 -17.25 -2.01
C ARG A 191 -10.45 -17.92 -1.45
N LYS A 192 -10.45 -18.27 -0.16
CA LYS A 192 -11.61 -18.93 0.47
C LYS A 192 -12.82 -18.00 0.50
N ALA A 193 -12.64 -16.78 1.01
CA ALA A 193 -13.71 -15.79 1.14
C ALA A 193 -14.24 -15.34 -0.23
N GLY A 194 -13.35 -15.10 -1.19
CA GLY A 194 -13.73 -14.75 -2.56
C GLY A 194 -14.54 -15.84 -3.25
N ASN A 195 -14.10 -17.10 -3.15
CA ASN A 195 -14.84 -18.23 -3.71
C ASN A 195 -16.23 -18.38 -3.06
N GLU A 196 -16.33 -18.28 -1.74
CA GLU A 196 -17.62 -18.39 -1.04
C GLU A 196 -18.55 -17.25 -1.46
N MET A 197 -18.05 -16.01 -1.50
CA MET A 197 -18.81 -14.85 -1.94
C MET A 197 -19.27 -14.96 -3.40
N GLU A 198 -18.40 -15.43 -4.30
CA GLU A 198 -18.76 -15.66 -5.71
C GLU A 198 -19.84 -16.73 -5.85
N LEU A 199 -19.74 -17.83 -5.08
CA LEU A 199 -20.74 -18.89 -5.09
C LEU A 199 -22.10 -18.37 -4.61
N LEU A 200 -22.14 -17.59 -3.53
CA LEU A 200 -23.36 -16.93 -3.05
C LEU A 200 -23.95 -16.02 -4.13
N TYR A 201 -23.11 -15.23 -4.80
CA TYR A 201 -23.53 -14.33 -5.88
C TYR A 201 -24.15 -15.08 -7.06
N ARG A 202 -23.58 -16.23 -7.44
CA ARG A 202 -24.10 -17.07 -8.53
C ARG A 202 -25.39 -17.79 -8.17
N GLN A 203 -25.59 -18.18 -6.90
CA GLN A 203 -26.79 -18.90 -6.44
C GLN A 203 -27.98 -17.97 -6.22
N SER A 204 -27.73 -16.78 -5.66
CA SER A 204 -28.77 -15.82 -5.29
C SER A 204 -28.34 -14.40 -5.68
N PRO A 205 -28.30 -14.09 -6.99
CA PRO A 205 -27.92 -12.77 -7.45
C PRO A 205 -28.92 -11.71 -6.93
N PRO A 206 -28.45 -10.49 -6.63
CA PRO A 206 -29.32 -9.41 -6.17
C PRO A 206 -30.47 -9.18 -7.16
N ASP A 207 -31.68 -9.05 -6.63
CA ASP A 207 -32.92 -9.07 -7.40
C ASP A 207 -33.03 -7.85 -8.35
N LEU A 208 -32.61 -8.03 -9.61
CA LEU A 208 -32.56 -6.98 -10.64
C LEU A 208 -33.96 -6.44 -11.04
N SER A 209 -35.03 -7.03 -10.50
CA SER A 209 -36.43 -6.86 -10.93
C SER A 209 -37.13 -5.63 -10.33
N ASN A 210 -36.78 -5.20 -9.11
CA ASN A 210 -37.63 -4.29 -8.33
C ASN A 210 -37.60 -2.81 -8.78
N SER A 211 -36.83 -2.44 -9.81
CA SER A 211 -36.81 -1.08 -10.38
C SER A 211 -37.77 -0.89 -11.55
N LYS A 212 -38.41 -1.94 -12.08
CA LYS A 212 -39.41 -1.81 -13.17
C LYS A 212 -40.80 -1.37 -12.67
N SER A 213 -41.11 -1.56 -11.38
CA SER A 213 -42.43 -1.22 -10.82
C SER A 213 -42.62 0.29 -10.55
N THR A 214 -41.53 1.04 -10.36
CA THR A 214 -41.61 2.49 -10.11
C THR A 214 -41.74 3.31 -11.40
N ILE A 215 -41.27 2.81 -12.55
CA ILE A 215 -41.34 3.54 -13.83
C ILE A 215 -42.67 3.29 -14.58
N ALA A 216 -43.41 2.22 -14.25
CA ALA A 216 -44.66 1.85 -14.94
C ALA A 216 -45.94 2.49 -14.36
N ARG A 217 -45.84 3.44 -13.42
CA ARG A 217 -46.98 4.22 -12.92
C ARG A 217 -46.86 5.69 -13.34
N GLU A 218 -46.92 5.95 -14.65
CA GLU A 218 -47.41 7.25 -15.13
C GLU A 218 -48.92 7.31 -14.89
N PRO A 219 -49.46 8.29 -14.13
CA PRO A 219 -50.89 8.51 -14.12
C PRO A 219 -51.30 9.10 -15.48
N SER A 220 -52.31 8.49 -16.08
CA SER A 220 -52.99 8.89 -17.31
C SER A 220 -53.10 10.41 -17.45
N ARG A 221 -52.42 11.00 -18.44
CA ARG A 221 -52.67 12.38 -18.87
C ARG A 221 -53.96 12.44 -19.67
N GLU A 222 -55.07 12.54 -18.95
CA GLU A 222 -56.35 12.95 -19.49
C GLU A 222 -56.40 14.48 -19.60
N ASN A 223 -56.73 14.96 -20.81
CA ASN A 223 -57.11 16.33 -21.17
C ASN A 223 -56.12 17.47 -20.90
N LEU A 224 -55.40 17.93 -21.94
CA LEU A 224 -54.99 19.33 -22.04
C LEU A 224 -54.99 19.77 -23.52
N ILE A 225 -55.98 20.57 -23.89
CA ILE A 225 -56.04 21.33 -25.15
C ILE A 225 -54.85 22.31 -25.16
N PRO A 226 -54.06 22.44 -26.24
CA PRO A 226 -52.98 23.42 -26.29
C PRO A 226 -53.53 24.85 -26.39
N PRO A 227 -52.93 25.84 -25.69
CA PRO A 227 -53.35 27.24 -25.78
C PRO A 227 -52.99 27.84 -27.16
N PRO A 228 -53.71 28.86 -27.65
CA PRO A 228 -53.45 29.48 -28.94
C PRO A 228 -52.13 30.28 -28.92
N PRO A 229 -51.45 30.41 -30.08
CA PRO A 229 -50.16 31.10 -30.16
C PRO A 229 -50.28 32.61 -29.88
N PRO A 230 -49.26 33.24 -29.28
CA PRO A 230 -49.32 34.65 -28.90
C PRO A 230 -49.23 35.58 -30.13
N THR A 231 -50.15 36.54 -30.19
CA THR A 231 -50.19 37.60 -31.19
C THR A 231 -49.09 38.64 -30.92
N ARG A 232 -48.15 38.78 -31.87
CA ARG A 232 -47.03 39.73 -31.81
C ARG A 232 -47.53 41.14 -32.17
N LYS A 233 -47.66 42.04 -31.20
CA LYS A 233 -47.89 43.48 -31.44
C LYS A 233 -46.58 44.15 -31.88
N PRO A 234 -46.60 45.12 -32.82
CA PRO A 234 -45.39 45.75 -33.33
C PRO A 234 -44.88 46.84 -32.36
N GLY A 235 -43.66 46.67 -31.86
CA GLY A 235 -42.96 47.68 -31.06
C GLY A 235 -42.32 48.74 -31.95
N LYS A 236 -42.60 50.01 -31.65
CA LYS A 236 -41.98 51.20 -32.26
C LYS A 236 -40.50 51.28 -31.84
N ASN A 237 -39.58 51.15 -32.80
CA ASN A 237 -38.18 51.53 -32.60
C ASN A 237 -38.00 53.03 -32.82
N LYS A 238 -37.41 53.72 -31.85
CA LYS A 238 -37.03 55.13 -31.93
C LYS A 238 -35.50 55.21 -32.01
N PHE A 239 -35.04 55.50 -33.23
CA PHE A 239 -33.85 56.25 -33.66
C PHE A 239 -32.56 56.22 -32.82
N SER A 240 -31.49 55.80 -33.50
CA SER A 240 -30.16 56.41 -33.40
C SER A 240 -29.58 56.46 -34.82
N ASP A 241 -29.33 57.68 -35.31
CA ASP A 241 -28.85 58.02 -36.66
C ASP A 241 -27.40 57.54 -36.91
N PRO A 242 -27.05 57.15 -38.16
CA PRO A 242 -25.66 56.98 -38.58
C PRO A 242 -25.04 58.32 -39.06
N PRO A 243 -23.71 58.50 -38.96
CA PRO A 243 -23.02 59.75 -39.28
C PRO A 243 -22.96 60.05 -40.79
N GLU A 244 -23.01 61.34 -41.10
CA GLU A 244 -23.06 61.98 -42.42
C GLU A 244 -21.73 61.84 -43.22
N PRO A 245 -21.77 61.66 -44.55
CA PRO A 245 -20.57 61.51 -45.38
C PRO A 245 -19.86 62.86 -45.67
N PRO A 246 -18.54 62.85 -45.96
CA PRO A 246 -17.76 64.06 -46.16
C PRO A 246 -18.05 64.76 -47.51
N ASN A 247 -18.24 66.09 -47.45
CA ASN A 247 -18.32 66.99 -48.59
C ASN A 247 -16.96 67.14 -49.30
N VAL A 248 -16.96 67.01 -50.63
CA VAL A 248 -15.86 67.42 -51.51
C VAL A 248 -16.33 68.66 -52.30
N PRO A 249 -15.60 69.79 -52.26
CA PRO A 249 -15.84 70.93 -53.15
C PRO A 249 -15.07 70.80 -54.49
N GLU A 250 -15.75 71.20 -55.57
CA GLU A 250 -15.36 71.46 -56.98
C GLU A 250 -14.15 70.75 -57.63
#